data_AF-A0A416P2K0-F1
#
_entry.id   AF-A0A416P2K0-F1
#
_cell.length_a   1.000
_cell.length_b   1.000
_cell.length_c   1.000
_cell.angle_alpha   90.00
_cell.angle_beta   90.00
_cell.angle_gamma   90.00
#
_symmetry.space_group_name_H-M   'P 1'
#
loop_
_entity.id
_entity.type
_entity.pdbx_description
1 polymer ?
#
loop_
_entity_poly.entity_id
_entity_poly.type
_entity_poly.pdbx_seq_one_letter_code
_entity_poly.pdbx_strand_id
1 'polypeptide(L)'
;MKQKKCRSKTVNKLHKKVFTILKQTDVLIQHLDHCTLWWIGILITVVFFLPYFVLGDGCIFEINDQLDESIMNYMLPARHLWDGSTIYPEMLNGVNASGMQPSAVLFLPLYRLISARTAFLTQYIICFLAAFSGMYLLVKEITDSSILAMIAGGCFCVLPLYPVYGLSEFGIPLILYGALCLWKQKNVIWGLLITVVFGLTSHLVYTGYVVLGFWVIALVYALAKKKKNQWFPIGFAVLFAIYVW
;
A
#
# COMPACT_ATOMS: atom_id res chain seq x y z
N MET A 1 66.05 -1.32 7.30
CA MET A 1 65.21 -0.24 6.73
C MET A 1 64.35 -0.63 5.51
N LYS A 2 64.78 -1.53 4.60
CA LYS A 2 64.02 -1.89 3.38
C LYS A 2 62.63 -2.54 3.63
N GLN A 3 62.51 -3.44 4.61
CA GLN A 3 61.24 -4.15 4.90
C GLN A 3 60.11 -3.25 5.41
N LYS A 4 60.39 -2.30 6.32
CA LYS A 4 59.38 -1.33 6.81
C LYS A 4 58.85 -0.42 5.68
N LYS A 5 59.73 -0.01 4.75
CA LYS A 5 59.38 0.84 3.59
C LYS A 5 58.53 0.07 2.55
N CYS A 6 58.75 -1.24 2.41
CA CYS A 6 57.94 -2.11 1.54
C CYS A 6 56.53 -2.34 2.12
N ARG A 7 56.42 -2.61 3.43
CA ARG A 7 55.14 -2.83 4.13
C ARG A 7 54.25 -1.58 4.10
N SER A 8 54.85 -0.40 4.30
CA SER A 8 54.15 0.91 4.19
C SER A 8 53.61 1.20 2.78
N LYS A 9 54.37 0.85 1.73
CA LYS A 9 53.92 1.02 0.33
C LYS A 9 52.74 0.11 -0.02
N THR A 10 52.72 -1.13 0.49
CA THR A 10 51.62 -2.08 0.25
C THR A 10 50.33 -1.63 0.94
N VAL A 11 50.41 -1.15 2.18
CA VAL A 11 49.25 -0.62 2.92
C VAL A 11 48.66 0.63 2.23
N ASN A 12 49.51 1.55 1.76
CA ASN A 12 49.03 2.72 0.99
C ASN A 12 48.39 2.34 -0.36
N LYS A 13 48.89 1.30 -1.03
CA LYS A 13 48.28 0.80 -2.28
C LYS A 13 46.92 0.14 -2.01
N LEU A 14 46.77 -0.57 -0.89
CA LEU A 14 45.52 -1.16 -0.47
C LEU A 14 44.49 -0.08 -0.09
N HIS A 15 44.90 0.92 0.71
CA HIS A 15 44.05 2.06 1.08
C HIS A 15 43.55 2.83 -0.15
N LYS A 16 44.43 3.12 -1.11
CA LYS A 16 44.04 3.74 -2.38
C LYS A 16 43.04 2.87 -3.15
N LYS A 17 43.27 1.56 -3.22
CA LYS A 17 42.38 0.64 -3.94
C LYS A 17 40.99 0.56 -3.28
N VAL A 18 40.93 0.46 -1.95
CA VAL A 18 39.67 0.49 -1.18
C VAL A 18 38.95 1.81 -1.39
N PHE A 19 39.66 2.94 -1.30
CA PHE A 19 39.08 4.27 -1.55
C PHE A 19 38.54 4.43 -2.97
N THR A 20 39.24 3.91 -3.98
CA THR A 20 38.77 3.92 -5.37
C THR A 20 37.51 3.06 -5.54
N ILE A 21 37.47 1.87 -4.93
CA ILE A 21 36.27 1.01 -4.97
C ILE A 21 35.08 1.70 -4.29
N LEU A 22 35.28 2.27 -3.10
CA LEU A 22 34.22 3.00 -2.39
C LEU A 22 33.70 4.18 -3.21
N LYS A 23 34.59 4.95 -3.84
CA LYS A 23 34.19 6.05 -4.71
C LYS A 23 33.42 5.55 -5.94
N GLN A 24 33.83 4.42 -6.53
CA GLN A 24 33.11 3.81 -7.66
C GLN A 24 31.73 3.31 -7.25
N THR A 25 31.59 2.72 -6.06
CA THR A 25 30.30 2.29 -5.53
C THR A 25 29.38 3.47 -5.22
N ASP A 26 29.90 4.57 -4.67
CA ASP A 26 29.10 5.77 -4.38
C ASP A 26 28.53 6.38 -5.67
N VAL A 27 29.34 6.46 -6.72
CA VAL A 27 28.89 6.97 -8.03
C VAL A 27 27.81 6.06 -8.64
N LEU A 28 27.98 4.74 -8.52
CA LEU A 28 26.97 3.77 -8.99
C LEU A 28 25.66 3.88 -8.20
N ILE A 29 25.74 3.98 -6.87
CA ILE A 29 24.57 4.13 -5.99
C ILE A 29 23.83 5.41 -6.34
N GLN A 30 24.52 6.54 -6.46
CA GLN A 30 23.90 7.81 -6.85
C GLN A 30 23.23 7.71 -8.22
N HIS A 31 23.88 7.05 -9.18
CA HIS A 31 23.28 6.86 -10.51
C HIS A 31 22.00 6.03 -10.45
N LEU A 32 22.01 4.90 -9.73
CA LEU A 32 20.85 4.05 -9.52
C LEU A 32 19.73 4.74 -8.75
N ASP A 33 20.07 5.60 -7.79
CA ASP A 33 19.11 6.32 -6.96
C ASP A 33 18.34 7.41 -7.75
N HIS A 34 18.95 7.91 -8.82
CA HIS A 34 18.29 8.77 -9.79
C HIS A 34 17.46 8.00 -10.82
N CYS A 35 17.68 6.69 -11.00
CA CYS A 35 16.83 5.86 -11.84
C CYS A 35 15.45 5.64 -11.20
N THR A 36 14.44 5.39 -12.03
CA THR A 36 13.10 5.05 -11.58
C THR A 36 13.00 3.53 -11.34
N LEU A 37 13.00 3.12 -10.07
CA LEU A 37 13.07 1.71 -9.64
C LEU A 37 11.70 1.07 -9.35
N TRP A 38 10.61 1.71 -9.74
CA TRP A 38 9.24 1.25 -9.46
C TRP A 38 8.92 -0.12 -10.09
N TRP A 39 9.51 -0.46 -11.23
CA TRP A 39 9.28 -1.71 -11.97
C TRP A 39 9.72 -2.96 -11.20
N ILE A 40 10.62 -2.80 -10.22
CA ILE A 40 11.02 -3.88 -9.31
C ILE A 40 9.83 -4.37 -8.48
N GLY A 41 8.83 -3.52 -8.21
CA GLY A 41 7.58 -3.93 -7.59
C GLY A 41 6.84 -5.02 -8.37
N ILE A 42 6.91 -4.98 -9.71
CA ILE A 42 6.32 -6.03 -10.57
C ILE A 42 7.08 -7.34 -10.38
N LEU A 43 8.41 -7.30 -10.36
CA LEU A 43 9.24 -8.49 -10.13
C LEU A 43 8.95 -9.11 -8.75
N ILE A 44 8.91 -8.29 -7.70
CA ILE A 44 8.57 -8.73 -6.35
C ILE A 44 7.18 -9.38 -6.34
N THR A 45 6.19 -8.76 -6.98
CA THR A 45 4.82 -9.30 -7.08
C THR A 45 4.82 -10.65 -7.78
N VAL A 46 5.50 -10.80 -8.93
CA VAL A 46 5.57 -12.09 -9.64
C VAL A 46 6.19 -13.15 -8.75
N VAL A 47 7.34 -12.88 -8.13
CA VAL A 47 8.03 -13.85 -7.26
C VAL A 47 7.17 -14.22 -6.05
N PHE A 48 6.53 -13.25 -5.41
CA PHE A 48 5.69 -13.46 -4.23
C PHE A 48 4.43 -14.28 -4.54
N PHE A 49 3.78 -14.00 -5.68
CA PHE A 49 2.53 -14.66 -6.03
C PHE A 49 2.69 -15.95 -6.84
N LEU A 50 3.87 -16.21 -7.40
CA LEU A 50 4.15 -17.42 -8.17
C LEU A 50 3.74 -18.73 -7.45
N PRO A 51 4.02 -18.93 -6.15
CA PRO A 51 3.63 -20.14 -5.45
C PRO A 51 2.11 -20.37 -5.45
N TYR A 52 1.30 -19.32 -5.28
CA TYR A 52 -0.17 -19.44 -5.29
C TYR A 52 -0.69 -19.93 -6.64
N PHE A 53 -0.07 -19.51 -7.74
CA PHE A 53 -0.43 -19.98 -9.09
C PHE A 53 0.08 -21.39 -9.38
N VAL A 54 1.28 -21.75 -8.89
CA VAL A 54 1.87 -23.09 -9.11
C VAL A 54 1.14 -24.15 -8.29
N LEU A 55 0.77 -23.86 -7.04
CA LEU A 55 0.09 -24.82 -6.16
C LEU A 55 -1.41 -24.91 -6.41
N GLY A 56 -2.03 -23.89 -7.01
CA GLY A 56 -3.45 -23.89 -7.34
C GLY A 56 -4.34 -24.11 -6.12
N ASP A 57 -5.09 -25.22 -6.07
CA ASP A 57 -5.99 -25.54 -4.95
C ASP A 57 -5.24 -26.06 -3.72
N GLY A 58 -3.98 -26.46 -3.87
CA GLY A 58 -3.12 -26.88 -2.76
C GLY A 58 -2.39 -25.73 -2.07
N CYS A 59 -2.66 -24.47 -2.44
CA CYS A 59 -2.03 -23.32 -1.78
C CYS A 59 -2.60 -23.12 -0.38
N ILE A 60 -1.73 -22.74 0.56
CA ILE A 60 -2.11 -22.41 1.94
C ILE A 60 -2.03 -20.90 2.07
N PHE A 61 -3.11 -20.29 2.52
CA PHE A 61 -3.11 -18.89 2.90
C PHE A 61 -2.76 -18.80 4.39
N GLU A 62 -1.77 -17.99 4.74
CA GLU A 62 -1.24 -17.94 6.12
C GLU A 62 -2.31 -17.54 7.15
N ILE A 63 -3.26 -16.70 6.75
CA ILE A 63 -4.34 -16.21 7.60
C ILE A 63 -5.65 -16.93 7.24
N ASN A 64 -5.90 -18.06 7.91
CA ASN A 64 -7.03 -18.94 7.60
C ASN A 64 -8.40 -18.29 7.85
N ASP A 65 -8.55 -17.48 8.91
CA ASP A 65 -9.82 -16.83 9.30
C ASP A 65 -10.39 -15.93 8.18
N GLN A 66 -9.53 -15.49 7.26
CA GLN A 66 -9.94 -14.69 6.12
C GLN A 66 -10.87 -15.42 5.16
N LEU A 67 -10.62 -16.72 4.97
CA LEU A 67 -11.36 -17.54 4.01
C LEU A 67 -12.63 -18.15 4.62
N ASP A 68 -12.61 -18.38 5.93
CA ASP A 68 -13.72 -19.05 6.62
C ASP A 68 -14.79 -18.05 7.08
N GLU A 69 -14.37 -16.84 7.47
CA GLU A 69 -15.25 -15.81 8.00
C GLU A 69 -15.30 -14.58 7.08
N SER A 70 -14.18 -13.90 6.90
CA SER A 70 -14.18 -12.52 6.39
C SER A 70 -14.53 -12.41 4.89
N ILE A 71 -14.23 -13.43 4.09
CA ILE A 71 -14.55 -13.44 2.64
C ILE A 71 -16.07 -13.44 2.41
N MET A 72 -16.86 -13.92 3.38
CA MET A 72 -18.30 -13.99 3.27
C MET A 72 -18.95 -12.60 3.20
N ASN A 73 -18.31 -11.59 3.81
CA ASN A 73 -18.66 -10.18 3.70
C ASN A 73 -18.51 -9.62 2.27
N TYR A 74 -17.88 -10.37 1.36
CA TYR A 74 -17.89 -10.07 -0.07
C TYR A 74 -18.79 -11.01 -0.85
N MET A 75 -18.76 -12.31 -0.55
CA MET A 75 -19.50 -13.32 -1.32
C MET A 75 -21.03 -13.15 -1.24
N LEU A 76 -21.60 -12.94 -0.05
CA LEU A 76 -23.05 -12.78 0.08
C LEU A 76 -23.54 -11.45 -0.51
N PRO A 77 -22.96 -10.28 -0.18
CA PRO A 77 -23.42 -9.03 -0.79
C PRO A 77 -23.19 -9.00 -2.31
N ALA A 78 -22.17 -9.71 -2.83
CA ALA A 78 -21.99 -9.84 -4.27
C ALA A 78 -23.12 -10.66 -4.90
N ARG A 79 -23.54 -11.78 -4.30
CA ARG A 79 -24.65 -12.60 -4.82
C ARG A 79 -25.97 -11.85 -4.83
N HIS A 80 -26.21 -11.06 -3.80
CA HIS A 80 -27.39 -10.22 -3.61
C HIS A 80 -27.18 -8.78 -4.13
N LEU A 81 -26.22 -8.59 -5.04
CA LEU A 81 -25.97 -7.27 -5.58
C LEU A 81 -27.18 -6.85 -6.44
N TRP A 82 -27.83 -5.75 -6.05
CA TRP A 82 -29.00 -5.14 -6.70
C TRP A 82 -30.33 -5.89 -6.61
N ASP A 83 -30.45 -6.93 -5.77
CA ASP A 83 -31.73 -7.63 -5.57
C ASP A 83 -32.62 -6.99 -4.49
N GLY A 84 -32.07 -6.05 -3.71
CA GLY A 84 -32.77 -5.37 -2.62
C GLY A 84 -32.91 -6.19 -1.33
N SER A 85 -32.23 -7.33 -1.22
CA SER A 85 -32.29 -8.22 -0.06
C SER A 85 -31.69 -7.56 1.18
N THR A 86 -32.49 -7.49 2.24
CA THR A 86 -32.07 -6.99 3.56
C THR A 86 -31.62 -8.11 4.50
N ILE A 87 -31.92 -9.36 4.14
CA ILE A 87 -31.59 -10.58 4.87
C ILE A 87 -31.05 -11.61 3.88
N TYR A 88 -29.87 -12.18 4.16
CA TYR A 88 -29.26 -13.25 3.38
C TYR A 88 -29.59 -14.61 4.01
N PRO A 89 -30.44 -15.44 3.38
CA PRO A 89 -30.94 -16.69 3.97
C PRO A 89 -29.87 -17.79 4.09
N GLU A 90 -28.72 -17.67 3.42
CA GLU A 90 -27.68 -18.69 3.34
C GLU A 90 -26.97 -18.97 4.66
N MET A 91 -27.00 -18.03 5.60
CA MET A 91 -26.30 -18.14 6.89
C MET A 91 -27.25 -18.02 8.07
N LEU A 92 -27.13 -18.92 9.03
CA LEU A 92 -27.74 -18.85 10.37
C LEU A 92 -29.26 -18.53 10.36
N ASN A 93 -30.03 -19.13 9.45
CA ASN A 93 -31.47 -18.87 9.23
C ASN A 93 -31.80 -17.44 8.78
N GLY A 94 -30.83 -16.71 8.23
CA GLY A 94 -30.97 -15.33 7.80
C GLY A 94 -30.05 -14.41 8.58
N VAL A 95 -29.04 -13.86 7.91
CA VAL A 95 -28.21 -12.78 8.45
C VAL A 95 -28.63 -11.44 7.84
N ASN A 96 -28.65 -10.38 8.63
CA ASN A 96 -28.95 -9.05 8.11
C ASN A 96 -27.82 -8.56 7.20
N ALA A 97 -28.15 -7.96 6.05
CA ALA A 97 -27.18 -7.41 5.11
C ALA A 97 -26.25 -6.37 5.75
N SER A 98 -26.75 -5.61 6.74
CA SER A 98 -25.94 -4.63 7.49
C SER A 98 -24.82 -5.27 8.34
N GLY A 99 -24.97 -6.54 8.72
CA GLY A 99 -23.94 -7.29 9.43
C GLY A 99 -22.89 -7.94 8.53
N MET A 100 -23.06 -7.86 7.21
CA MET A 100 -22.23 -8.52 6.20
C MET A 100 -21.60 -7.51 5.24
N GLN A 101 -21.28 -6.30 5.72
CA GLN A 101 -20.78 -5.24 4.85
C GLN A 101 -19.35 -5.51 4.37
N PRO A 102 -19.07 -5.36 3.05
CA PRO A 102 -17.73 -5.51 2.52
C PRO A 102 -16.84 -4.36 3.02
N SER A 103 -15.62 -4.69 3.42
CA SER A 103 -14.66 -3.71 3.91
C SER A 103 -14.12 -2.78 2.82
N ALA A 104 -14.22 -3.19 1.55
CA ALA A 104 -13.71 -2.48 0.39
C ALA A 104 -14.67 -2.66 -0.80
N VAL A 105 -15.67 -1.78 -0.89
CA VAL A 105 -16.81 -1.91 -1.81
C VAL A 105 -16.39 -2.06 -3.27
N LEU A 106 -15.29 -1.42 -3.71
CA LEU A 106 -14.83 -1.54 -5.11
C LEU A 106 -14.32 -2.94 -5.49
N PHE A 107 -14.03 -3.83 -4.54
CA PHE A 107 -13.68 -5.22 -4.85
C PHE A 107 -14.90 -6.12 -5.01
N LEU A 108 -16.10 -5.67 -4.62
CA LEU A 108 -17.32 -6.47 -4.69
C LEU A 108 -17.63 -7.03 -6.10
N PRO A 109 -17.43 -6.28 -7.20
CA PRO A 109 -17.62 -6.82 -8.55
C PRO A 109 -16.73 -8.03 -8.87
N LEU A 110 -15.53 -8.13 -8.29
CA LEU A 110 -14.66 -9.30 -8.49
C LEU A 110 -15.35 -10.57 -8.00
N TYR A 111 -15.95 -10.53 -6.81
CA TYR A 111 -16.65 -11.67 -6.21
C TYR A 111 -17.97 -12.01 -6.90
N ARG A 112 -18.50 -11.10 -7.71
CA ARG A 112 -19.70 -11.36 -8.53
C ARG A 112 -19.39 -12.02 -9.87
N LEU A 113 -18.23 -11.70 -10.46
CA LEU A 113 -17.90 -12.05 -11.85
C LEU A 113 -17.03 -13.29 -11.99
N ILE A 114 -16.18 -13.58 -10.99
CA ILE A 114 -15.22 -14.68 -11.05
C ILE A 114 -15.28 -15.54 -9.78
N SER A 115 -14.59 -16.69 -9.78
CA SER A 115 -14.56 -17.59 -8.63
C SER A 115 -14.00 -16.90 -7.38
N ALA A 116 -14.46 -17.30 -6.19
CA ALA A 116 -14.06 -16.69 -4.93
C ALA A 116 -12.53 -16.68 -4.73
N ARG A 117 -11.86 -17.79 -5.04
CA ARG A 117 -10.40 -17.88 -4.98
C ARG A 117 -9.72 -16.87 -5.91
N THR A 118 -10.15 -16.82 -7.17
CA THR A 118 -9.56 -15.90 -8.16
C THR A 118 -9.85 -14.45 -7.78
N ALA A 119 -11.06 -14.15 -7.27
CA ALA A 119 -11.42 -12.81 -6.78
C ALA A 119 -10.51 -12.39 -5.62
N PHE A 120 -10.35 -13.26 -4.62
CA PHE A 120 -9.49 -13.02 -3.47
C PHE A 120 -8.03 -12.81 -3.85
N LEU A 121 -7.47 -13.70 -4.69
CA LEU A 121 -6.08 -13.57 -5.14
C LEU A 121 -5.88 -12.30 -5.98
N THR A 122 -6.85 -11.94 -6.82
CA THR A 122 -6.83 -10.69 -7.61
C THR A 122 -6.85 -9.47 -6.69
N GLN A 123 -7.76 -9.45 -5.69
CA GLN A 123 -7.80 -8.41 -4.68
C GLN A 123 -6.46 -8.31 -3.93
N TYR A 124 -5.87 -9.44 -3.55
CA TYR A 124 -4.59 -9.45 -2.86
C TYR A 124 -3.47 -8.86 -3.72
N ILE A 125 -3.37 -9.24 -4.99
CA ILE A 125 -2.39 -8.66 -5.91
C ILE A 125 -2.59 -7.15 -6.05
N ILE A 126 -3.83 -6.67 -6.16
CA ILE A 126 -4.12 -5.23 -6.25
C ILE A 126 -3.69 -4.50 -4.97
N CYS A 127 -4.01 -5.05 -3.79
CA CYS A 127 -3.62 -4.47 -2.50
C CYS A 127 -2.09 -4.46 -2.33
N PHE A 128 -1.42 -5.55 -2.71
CA PHE A 128 0.03 -5.68 -2.68
C PHE A 128 0.73 -4.63 -3.55
N LEU A 129 0.25 -4.45 -4.79
CA LEU A 129 0.76 -3.44 -5.71
C LEU A 129 0.50 -2.01 -5.20
N ALA A 130 -0.67 -1.77 -4.60
CA ALA A 130 -1.01 -0.48 -4.00
C ALA A 130 -0.11 -0.16 -2.80
N ALA A 131 0.20 -1.15 -1.96
CA ALA A 131 1.12 -1.01 -0.83
C ALA A 131 2.55 -0.68 -1.29
N PHE A 132 3.08 -1.45 -2.26
CA PHE A 132 4.39 -1.16 -2.84
C PHE A 132 4.41 0.26 -3.43
N SER A 133 3.44 0.58 -4.28
CA SER A 133 3.39 1.86 -4.99
C SER A 133 3.21 3.04 -4.04
N GLY A 134 2.30 2.92 -3.06
CA GLY A 134 2.07 3.95 -2.06
C GLY A 134 3.32 4.25 -1.24
N MET A 135 3.99 3.20 -0.76
CA MET A 135 5.21 3.37 0.03
C MET A 135 6.36 3.90 -0.83
N TYR A 136 6.53 3.39 -2.06
CA TYR A 136 7.53 3.87 -2.99
C TYR A 136 7.34 5.38 -3.26
N LEU A 137 6.14 5.80 -3.62
CA LEU A 137 5.83 7.20 -3.91
C LEU A 137 6.01 8.09 -2.67
N LEU A 138 5.56 7.65 -1.50
CA LEU A 138 5.70 8.37 -0.25
C LEU A 138 7.17 8.62 0.11
N VAL A 139 7.97 7.55 0.13
CA VAL A 139 9.39 7.63 0.51
C VAL A 139 10.18 8.42 -0.53
N LYS A 140 9.91 8.24 -1.83
CA LYS A 140 10.56 9.02 -2.88
C LYS A 140 10.25 10.51 -2.73
N GLU A 141 9.02 10.89 -2.42
CA GLU A 141 8.63 12.30 -2.26
C GLU A 141 9.16 12.95 -0.97
N ILE A 142 9.57 12.16 0.04
CA ILE A 142 10.16 12.65 1.29
C ILE A 142 11.70 12.68 1.23
N THR A 143 12.32 11.67 0.63
CA THR A 143 13.77 11.45 0.70
C THR A 143 14.50 11.74 -0.61
N ASP A 144 13.76 11.86 -1.73
CA ASP A 144 14.27 11.92 -3.10
C ASP A 144 15.13 10.70 -3.51
N SER A 145 15.11 9.61 -2.73
CA SER A 145 15.85 8.38 -3.00
C SER A 145 14.92 7.30 -3.58
N SER A 146 15.25 6.80 -4.78
CA SER A 146 14.55 5.67 -5.41
C SER A 146 14.90 4.34 -4.76
N ILE A 147 16.14 4.19 -4.27
CA ILE A 147 16.61 2.96 -3.61
C ILE A 147 15.89 2.80 -2.27
N LEU A 148 15.85 3.86 -1.45
CA LEU A 148 15.11 3.82 -0.18
C LEU A 148 13.63 3.56 -0.41
N ALA A 149 13.04 4.20 -1.43
CA ALA A 149 11.66 3.98 -1.82
C ALA A 149 11.38 2.53 -2.24
N MET A 150 12.26 1.94 -3.05
CA MET A 150 12.16 0.55 -3.49
C MET A 150 12.29 -0.43 -2.32
N ILE A 151 13.28 -0.24 -1.43
CA ILE A 151 13.49 -1.10 -0.27
C ILE A 151 12.29 -1.00 0.69
N ALA A 152 11.88 0.21 1.05
CA ALA A 152 10.74 0.43 1.93
C ALA A 152 9.45 -0.14 1.33
N GLY A 153 9.21 0.10 0.04
CA GLY A 153 8.06 -0.47 -0.68
C GLY A 153 8.07 -1.99 -0.72
N GLY A 154 9.23 -2.59 -1.02
CA GLY A 154 9.40 -4.04 -1.04
C GLY A 154 9.19 -4.69 0.33
N CYS A 155 9.72 -4.09 1.40
CA CYS A 155 9.51 -4.57 2.77
C CYS A 155 8.06 -4.41 3.21
N PHE A 156 7.40 -3.31 2.86
CA PHE A 156 6.03 -3.03 3.30
C PHE A 156 5.01 -3.92 2.59
N CYS A 157 5.14 -4.15 1.28
CA CYS A 157 4.13 -4.91 0.53
C CYS A 157 4.09 -6.40 0.90
N VAL A 158 5.20 -6.97 1.37
CA VAL A 158 5.29 -8.38 1.80
C VAL A 158 4.86 -8.62 3.25
N LEU A 159 4.46 -7.58 3.98
CA LEU A 159 3.94 -7.76 5.34
C LEU A 159 2.69 -8.67 5.29
N PRO A 160 2.50 -9.55 6.30
CA PRO A 160 1.34 -10.44 6.39
C PRO A 160 0.10 -9.67 6.84
N LEU A 161 -0.35 -8.73 6.00
CA LEU A 161 -1.53 -7.89 6.19
C LEU A 161 -2.77 -8.57 5.61
N TYR A 162 -3.95 -8.17 6.07
CA TYR A 162 -5.21 -8.82 5.74
C TYR A 162 -5.77 -8.32 4.39
N PRO A 163 -5.70 -9.08 3.27
CA PRO A 163 -6.15 -8.57 1.97
C PRO A 163 -7.66 -8.37 1.92
N VAL A 164 -8.42 -9.12 2.73
CA VAL A 164 -9.89 -9.00 2.83
C VAL A 164 -10.31 -7.60 3.32
N TYR A 165 -9.47 -6.89 4.08
CA TYR A 165 -9.74 -5.51 4.48
C TYR A 165 -9.36 -4.46 3.42
N GLY A 166 -8.98 -4.92 2.22
CA GLY A 166 -8.66 -4.08 1.08
C GLY A 166 -7.47 -3.17 1.35
N LEU A 167 -7.62 -1.88 1.04
CA LEU A 167 -6.59 -0.88 1.27
C LEU A 167 -6.56 -0.34 2.70
N SER A 168 -7.35 -0.87 3.64
CA SER A 168 -7.36 -0.37 5.02
C SER A 168 -5.95 -0.40 5.64
N GLU A 169 -5.21 -1.50 5.47
CA GLU A 169 -3.81 -1.61 5.93
C GLU A 169 -2.83 -1.35 4.78
N PHE A 170 -3.02 -2.04 3.65
CA PHE A 170 -2.14 -1.93 2.47
C PHE A 170 -2.06 -0.49 1.93
N GLY A 171 -3.14 0.28 2.02
CA GLY A 171 -3.25 1.62 1.45
C GLY A 171 -2.75 2.75 2.34
N ILE A 172 -2.32 2.48 3.59
CA ILE A 172 -1.87 3.54 4.51
C ILE A 172 -0.76 4.42 3.90
N PRO A 173 0.30 3.87 3.29
CA PRO A 173 1.33 4.71 2.67
C PRO A 173 0.79 5.50 1.47
N LEU A 174 -0.15 4.91 0.72
CA LEU A 174 -0.76 5.54 -0.44
C LEU A 174 -1.60 6.75 -0.04
N ILE A 175 -2.47 6.64 0.97
CA ILE A 175 -3.26 7.78 1.45
C ILE A 175 -2.38 8.86 2.08
N LEU A 176 -1.30 8.49 2.78
CA LEU A 176 -0.32 9.46 3.27
C LEU A 176 0.36 10.22 2.13
N TYR A 177 0.72 9.52 1.04
CA TYR A 177 1.24 10.17 -0.16
C TYR A 177 0.19 11.09 -0.80
N GLY A 178 -1.06 10.66 -0.90
CA GLY A 178 -2.17 11.49 -1.39
C GLY A 178 -2.36 12.76 -0.55
N ALA A 179 -2.37 12.62 0.77
CA ALA A 179 -2.43 13.74 1.71
C ALA A 179 -1.22 14.68 1.56
N LEU A 180 -0.03 14.13 1.32
CA LEU A 180 1.19 14.91 1.08
C LEU A 180 1.11 15.71 -0.24
N CYS A 181 0.58 15.13 -1.31
CA CYS A 181 0.29 15.84 -2.58
C CYS A 181 -0.63 17.03 -2.34
N LEU A 182 -1.72 16.83 -1.60
CA LEU A 182 -2.66 17.90 -1.24
C LEU A 182 -2.00 18.94 -0.32
N TRP A 183 -1.18 18.53 0.64
CA TRP A 183 -0.47 19.41 1.57
C TRP A 183 0.53 20.32 0.87
N LYS A 184 1.27 19.79 -0.12
CA LYS A 184 2.25 20.50 -0.95
C LYS A 184 1.61 21.23 -2.14
N GLN A 185 0.32 21.01 -2.42
CA GLN A 185 -0.40 21.51 -3.60
C GLN A 185 0.27 21.08 -4.93
N LYS A 186 0.88 19.89 -4.94
CA LYS A 186 1.52 19.27 -6.10
C LYS A 186 0.72 18.03 -6.48
N ASN A 187 0.41 17.86 -7.76
CA ASN A 187 -0.37 16.72 -8.25
C ASN A 187 -1.72 16.55 -7.52
N VAL A 188 -2.43 17.66 -7.28
CA VAL A 188 -3.66 17.70 -6.49
C VAL A 188 -4.72 16.71 -6.97
N ILE A 189 -4.91 16.61 -8.29
CA ILE A 189 -5.88 15.68 -8.90
C ILE A 189 -5.55 14.23 -8.50
N TRP A 190 -4.27 13.86 -8.54
CA TRP A 190 -3.82 12.54 -8.10
C TRP A 190 -4.02 12.33 -6.60
N GLY A 191 -3.75 13.35 -5.78
CA GLY A 191 -4.02 13.29 -4.34
C GLY A 191 -5.50 13.05 -4.02
N LEU A 192 -6.40 13.74 -4.73
CA LEU A 192 -7.85 13.54 -4.59
C LEU A 192 -8.30 12.17 -5.10
N LEU A 193 -7.80 11.73 -6.25
CA LEU A 193 -8.11 10.39 -6.79
C LEU A 193 -7.68 9.30 -5.82
N ILE A 194 -6.46 9.39 -5.28
CA ILE A 194 -5.97 8.47 -4.25
C ILE A 194 -6.91 8.47 -3.03
N THR A 195 -7.36 9.65 -2.61
CA THR A 195 -8.26 9.79 -1.45
C THR A 195 -9.60 9.10 -1.70
N VAL A 196 -10.18 9.26 -2.89
CA VAL A 196 -11.43 8.60 -3.29
C VAL A 196 -11.25 7.09 -3.39
N VAL A 197 -10.21 6.64 -4.09
CA VAL A 197 -9.92 5.20 -4.25
C VAL A 197 -9.70 4.56 -2.88
N PHE A 198 -8.88 5.17 -2.03
CA PHE A 198 -8.65 4.70 -0.66
C PHE A 198 -9.98 4.59 0.09
N GLY A 199 -10.77 5.68 0.20
CA GLY A 199 -12.04 5.65 0.91
C GLY A 199 -13.03 4.59 0.42
N LEU A 200 -13.09 4.31 -0.89
CA LEU A 200 -13.97 3.29 -1.46
C LEU A 200 -13.40 1.86 -1.39
N THR A 201 -12.13 1.70 -1.00
CA THR A 201 -11.43 0.40 -0.85
C THR A 201 -10.90 0.17 0.55
N SER A 202 -11.25 1.01 1.52
CA SER A 202 -10.90 0.86 2.92
C SER A 202 -12.13 1.08 3.80
N HIS A 203 -12.02 0.66 5.05
CA HIS A 203 -13.11 0.73 6.00
C HIS A 203 -12.84 1.71 7.14
N LEU A 204 -13.87 2.45 7.55
CA LEU A 204 -13.78 3.45 8.62
C LEU A 204 -13.28 2.83 9.94
N VAL A 205 -13.88 1.69 10.33
CA VAL A 205 -13.64 1.04 11.63
C VAL A 205 -12.23 0.50 11.78
N TYR A 206 -11.60 0.02 10.69
CA TYR A 206 -10.28 -0.59 10.76
C TYR A 206 -9.17 0.46 10.87
N THR A 207 -9.03 1.31 9.86
CA THR A 207 -7.94 2.30 9.82
C THR A 207 -8.42 3.72 9.52
N GLY A 208 -9.67 3.88 9.07
CA GLY A 208 -10.22 5.18 8.72
C GLY A 208 -10.23 6.17 9.90
N TYR A 209 -10.59 5.75 11.11
CA TYR A 209 -10.53 6.62 12.29
C TYR A 209 -9.12 7.16 12.57
N VAL A 210 -8.10 6.31 12.41
CA VAL A 210 -6.70 6.70 12.63
C VAL A 210 -6.25 7.68 11.56
N VAL A 211 -6.55 7.39 10.28
CA VAL A 211 -6.22 8.26 9.14
C VAL A 211 -6.90 9.62 9.29
N LEU A 212 -8.21 9.66 9.54
CA LEU A 212 -8.95 10.90 9.75
C LEU A 212 -8.44 11.65 10.99
N GLY A 213 -8.16 10.96 12.10
CA GLY A 213 -7.64 11.56 13.31
C GLY A 213 -6.32 12.29 13.10
N PHE A 214 -5.34 11.65 12.46
CA PHE A 214 -4.07 12.30 12.11
C PHE A 214 -4.27 13.44 11.10
N TRP A 215 -5.21 13.30 10.16
CA TRP A 215 -5.53 14.36 9.21
C TRP A 215 -6.14 15.59 9.91
N VAL A 216 -7.03 15.40 10.89
CA VAL A 216 -7.57 16.48 11.73
C VAL A 216 -6.45 17.20 12.49
N ILE A 217 -5.52 16.46 13.10
CA ILE A 217 -4.36 17.07 13.78
C ILE A 217 -3.55 17.93 12.80
N ALA A 218 -3.31 17.44 11.59
CA ALA A 218 -2.62 18.21 10.55
C ALA A 218 -3.40 19.45 10.09
N LEU A 219 -4.73 19.39 10.06
CA LEU A 219 -5.60 20.52 9.77
C LEU A 219 -5.56 21.57 10.89
N VAL A 220 -5.64 21.16 12.15
CA VAL A 220 -5.49 22.06 13.31
C VAL A 220 -4.12 22.75 13.27
N TYR A 221 -3.07 22.00 12.95
CA TYR A 221 -1.74 22.57 12.76
C TYR A 221 -1.69 23.59 11.60
N ALA A 222 -2.32 23.28 10.46
CA ALA A 222 -2.41 24.20 9.32
C ALA A 222 -3.16 25.50 9.67
N LEU A 223 -4.26 25.39 10.43
CA LEU A 223 -5.05 26.53 10.91
C LEU A 223 -4.24 27.39 11.89
N ALA A 224 -3.56 26.76 12.86
CA ALA A 224 -2.69 27.46 13.80
C ALA A 224 -1.56 28.23 13.10
N LYS A 225 -1.02 27.67 12.00
CA LYS A 225 -0.01 28.31 11.15
C LYS A 225 -0.60 29.24 10.08
N LYS A 226 -1.92 29.45 10.04
CA LYS A 226 -2.63 30.25 9.02
C LYS A 226 -2.24 29.89 7.58
N LYS A 227 -1.98 28.60 7.33
CA LYS A 227 -1.56 28.11 6.01
C LYS A 227 -2.72 28.24 5.02
N LYS A 228 -2.50 28.96 3.91
CA LYS A 228 -3.47 29.07 2.81
C LYS A 228 -3.36 27.83 1.91
N ASN A 229 -4.14 26.79 2.22
CA ASN A 229 -4.26 25.60 1.38
C ASN A 229 -5.68 25.05 1.45
N GLN A 230 -6.45 25.25 0.37
CA GLN A 230 -7.83 24.75 0.26
C GLN A 230 -7.93 23.26 -0.09
N TRP A 231 -6.91 22.69 -0.72
CA TRP A 231 -6.96 21.31 -1.22
C TRP A 231 -6.84 20.27 -0.11
N PHE A 232 -6.07 20.58 0.93
CA PHE A 232 -5.89 19.68 2.08
C PHE A 232 -7.19 19.45 2.88
N PRO A 233 -8.00 20.48 3.24
CA PRO A 233 -9.31 20.27 3.85
C PRO A 233 -10.34 19.67 2.89
N ILE A 234 -10.27 19.96 1.58
CA ILE A 234 -11.14 19.30 0.59
C ILE A 234 -10.89 17.79 0.56
N GLY A 235 -9.63 17.34 0.55
CA GLY A 235 -9.31 15.91 0.62
C GLY A 235 -9.87 15.24 1.88
N PHE A 236 -9.72 15.89 3.04
CA PHE A 236 -10.32 15.41 4.28
C PHE A 236 -11.85 15.29 4.17
N ALA A 237 -12.53 16.32 3.66
CA ALA A 237 -13.98 16.33 3.50
C ALA A 237 -14.46 15.22 2.54
N VAL A 238 -13.72 14.98 1.46
CA VAL A 238 -14.00 13.88 0.52
C VAL A 238 -13.89 12.53 1.21
N LEU A 239 -12.79 12.26 1.93
CA LEU A 239 -12.62 10.99 2.63
C LEU A 239 -13.69 10.79 3.71
N PHE A 240 -13.98 11.83 4.48
CA PHE A 240 -15.01 11.81 5.51
C PHE A 240 -16.40 11.53 4.93
N ALA A 241 -16.76 12.20 3.83
CA ALA A 241 -18.05 11.98 3.16
C ALA A 241 -18.21 10.54 2.66
N ILE A 242 -17.13 9.92 2.14
CA ILE A 242 -17.17 8.53 1.69
C ILE A 242 -17.40 7.57 2.87
N TYR A 243 -16.82 7.83 4.03
CA TYR A 243 -16.97 6.94 5.19
C TYR A 243 -18.29 7.07 5.95
N VAL A 244 -19.00 8.18 5.78
CA VAL A 244 -20.28 8.42 6.45
C VAL A 244 -21.47 8.02 5.56
N TRP A 245 -21.23 7.78 4.28
CA TRP A 245 -22.23 7.28 3.33
C TRP A 245 -22.41 5.77 3.44
#